data_AF-A0A2V9XYQ5-F1
#
_entry.id   AF-A0A2V9XYQ5-F1
#
_cell.length_a   1.000
_cell.length_b   1.000
_cell.length_c   1.000
_cell.angle_alpha   90.00
_cell.angle_beta   90.00
_cell.angle_gamma   90.00
#
_symmetry.space_group_name_H-M   'P 1'
#
loop_
_entity.id
_entity.type
_entity.pdbx_description
1 polymer ?
#
loop_
_entity_poly.entity_id
_entity_poly.type
_entity_poly.pdbx_seq_one_letter_code
_entity_poly.pdbx_strand_id
1 'polypeptide(L)'
;VLRGRAIQGKWTPNEIIGHLTDSEWVYGYRLRLILCEDEPAILGFRQDAWVASLRHNEHEPSELVGIFRTLRVLNLSVWIRMSPEDLQRSGQHNERGAESLAVMVRLLAGHDLSHLHQISRYIQALESRG
;
A
#
# COMPACT_ATOMS: atom_id res chain seq x y z
N VAL A 1 20.93 7.45 2.17
CA VAL A 1 20.20 7.32 0.88
C VAL A 1 18.68 7.28 1.05
N LEU A 2 18.10 6.31 1.76
CA LEU A 2 16.62 6.13 1.82
C LEU A 2 15.82 7.34 2.35
N ARG A 3 16.39 8.14 3.25
CA ARG A 3 15.75 9.36 3.79
C ARG A 3 16.01 10.61 2.96
N GLY A 4 16.82 10.49 1.90
CA GLY A 4 17.16 11.60 1.01
C GLY A 4 16.03 11.93 0.04
N ARG A 5 15.88 13.20 -0.31
CA ARG A 5 14.85 13.67 -1.24
C ARG A 5 15.45 13.84 -2.64
N ALA A 6 15.17 12.90 -3.53
CA ALA A 6 15.69 12.92 -4.90
C ALA A 6 15.07 14.07 -5.73
N ILE A 7 13.76 14.28 -5.60
CA ILE A 7 13.00 15.29 -6.35
C ILE A 7 12.24 16.17 -5.36
N GLN A 8 12.40 17.49 -5.46
CA GLN A 8 11.74 18.44 -4.58
C GLN A 8 10.22 18.27 -4.63
N GLY A 9 9.56 18.24 -3.46
CA GLY A 9 8.11 18.05 -3.36
C GLY A 9 7.60 16.63 -3.65
N LYS A 10 8.48 15.65 -3.93
CA LYS A 10 8.13 14.23 -4.04
C LYS A 10 8.60 13.47 -2.82
N TRP A 11 7.90 12.37 -2.49
CA TRP A 11 8.25 11.52 -1.37
C TRP A 11 9.70 10.99 -1.46
N THR A 12 10.33 10.82 -0.30
CA THR A 12 11.59 10.09 -0.18
C THR A 12 11.35 8.58 -0.38
N PRO A 13 12.39 7.78 -0.68
CA PRO A 13 12.26 6.33 -0.65
C PRO A 13 11.66 5.80 0.67
N ASN A 14 12.05 6.35 1.82
CA ASN A 14 11.53 5.92 3.12
C ASN A 14 10.05 6.30 3.32
N GLU A 15 9.63 7.47 2.85
CA GLU A 15 8.22 7.87 2.83
C GLU A 15 7.37 6.93 1.95
N ILE A 16 7.91 6.45 0.82
CA ILE A 16 7.24 5.45 -0.03
C ILE A 16 7.13 4.10 0.68
N ILE A 17 8.17 3.66 1.40
CA ILE A 17 8.11 2.44 2.22
C ILE A 17 7.02 2.56 3.28
N GLY A 18 6.92 3.70 3.98
CA GLY A 18 5.85 3.94 4.95
C GLY A 18 4.45 3.93 4.31
N HIS A 19 4.29 4.52 3.12
CA HIS A 19 3.05 4.45 2.36
C HIS A 19 2.64 3.02 1.96
N LEU A 20 3.60 2.16 1.60
CA LEU A 20 3.34 0.74 1.36
C LEU A 20 2.84 0.04 2.64
N THR A 21 3.40 0.38 3.80
CA THR A 21 2.93 -0.12 5.09
C THR A 21 1.50 0.33 5.40
N ASP A 22 1.18 1.60 5.21
CA ASP A 22 -0.18 2.14 5.41
C ASP A 22 -1.18 1.47 4.45
N SER A 23 -0.74 1.21 3.21
CA SER A 23 -1.55 0.52 2.21
C SER A 23 -1.88 -0.91 2.64
N GLU A 24 -0.94 -1.67 3.20
CA GLU A 24 -1.23 -3.00 3.76
C GLU A 24 -2.30 -2.98 4.84
N TRP A 25 -2.29 -1.97 5.70
CA TRP A 25 -3.31 -1.82 6.73
C TRP A 25 -4.68 -1.52 6.12
N VAL A 26 -4.76 -0.49 5.25
CA VAL A 26 -6.01 -0.06 4.62
C VAL A 26 -6.62 -1.17 3.77
N TYR A 27 -5.83 -1.77 2.88
CA TYR A 27 -6.35 -2.83 2.01
C TYR A 27 -6.60 -4.13 2.77
N GLY A 28 -5.83 -4.40 3.83
CA GLY A 28 -6.15 -5.49 4.76
C GLY A 28 -7.53 -5.31 5.40
N TYR A 29 -7.86 -4.12 5.87
CA TYR A 29 -9.18 -3.85 6.43
C TYR A 29 -10.28 -4.00 5.36
N ARG A 30 -10.11 -3.39 4.18
CA ARG A 30 -11.08 -3.49 3.06
C ARG A 30 -11.31 -4.92 2.59
N LEU A 31 -10.25 -5.72 2.51
CA LEU A 31 -10.31 -7.15 2.21
C LEU A 31 -11.33 -7.86 3.10
N ARG A 32 -11.27 -7.59 4.40
CA ARG A 32 -12.12 -8.25 5.40
C ARG A 32 -13.56 -7.75 5.34
N LEU A 33 -13.77 -6.45 5.09
CA LEU A 33 -15.10 -5.92 4.82
C LEU A 33 -15.73 -6.63 3.62
N ILE A 34 -15.08 -6.60 2.46
CA ILE A 34 -15.66 -7.15 1.23
C ILE A 34 -15.88 -8.67 1.33
N LEU A 35 -14.98 -9.38 2.01
CA LEU A 35 -15.13 -10.82 2.19
C LEU A 35 -16.30 -11.18 3.13
N CYS A 36 -16.57 -10.37 4.15
CA CYS A 36 -17.49 -10.74 5.24
C CYS A 36 -18.82 -9.98 5.25
N GLU A 37 -18.95 -8.91 4.46
CA GLU A 37 -20.13 -8.06 4.39
C GLU A 37 -20.65 -7.95 2.96
N ASP A 38 -21.95 -7.67 2.82
CA ASP A 38 -22.59 -7.55 1.52
C ASP A 38 -22.51 -6.10 1.02
N GLU A 39 -21.76 -5.91 -0.06
CA GLU A 39 -21.55 -4.62 -0.74
C GLU A 39 -21.14 -3.45 0.19
N PRO A 40 -20.12 -3.62 1.06
CA PRO A 40 -19.76 -2.60 2.04
C PRO A 40 -19.25 -1.33 1.36
N ALA A 41 -19.47 -0.18 2.01
CA ALA A 41 -18.87 1.08 1.59
C ALA A 41 -17.35 1.06 1.80
N ILE A 42 -16.60 1.41 0.76
CA ILE A 42 -15.14 1.50 0.80
C ILE A 42 -14.71 2.95 0.63
N LEU A 43 -13.95 3.47 1.58
CA LEU A 43 -13.49 4.85 1.58
C LEU A 43 -12.04 4.95 1.11
N GLY A 44 -11.78 5.86 0.16
CA GLY A 44 -10.44 6.38 -0.12
C GLY A 44 -9.78 6.98 1.13
N PHE A 45 -8.45 7.12 1.11
CA PHE A 45 -7.71 7.74 2.20
C PHE A 45 -6.74 8.79 1.65
N ARG A 46 -6.47 9.82 2.46
CA ARG A 46 -5.61 10.95 2.08
C ARG A 46 -4.13 10.59 2.25
N GLN A 47 -3.59 9.80 1.34
CA GLN A 47 -2.21 9.27 1.40
C GLN A 47 -1.15 10.33 1.71
N ASP A 48 -1.19 11.50 1.05
CA ASP A 48 -0.20 12.57 1.28
C ASP A 48 -0.27 13.13 2.72
N ALA A 49 -1.49 13.24 3.25
CA ALA A 49 -1.69 13.70 4.62
C ALA A 49 -1.22 12.67 5.64
N TRP A 50 -1.40 11.37 5.35
CA TRP A 50 -0.92 10.28 6.20
C TRP A 50 0.59 10.24 6.25
N VAL A 51 1.25 10.22 5.08
CA VAL A 51 2.73 10.25 5.00
C VAL A 51 3.31 11.44 5.76
N ALA A 52 2.71 12.62 5.61
CA ALA A 52 3.16 13.83 6.31
C ALA A 52 2.92 13.75 7.84
N SER A 53 1.74 13.29 8.27
CA SER A 53 1.35 13.29 9.68
C SER A 53 2.00 12.17 10.49
N LEU A 54 2.20 11.00 9.86
CA LEU A 54 2.87 9.85 10.45
C LEU A 54 4.39 9.98 10.41
N ARG A 55 4.91 10.97 9.68
CA ARG A 55 6.34 11.32 9.64
C ARG A 55 7.22 10.12 9.28
N HIS A 56 6.80 9.33 8.29
CA HIS A 56 7.49 8.09 7.89
C HIS A 56 8.98 8.27 7.60
N ASN A 57 9.42 9.45 7.17
CA ASN A 57 10.84 9.71 6.94
C ASN A 57 11.69 9.69 8.23
N GLU A 58 11.09 9.89 9.40
CA GLU A 58 11.74 9.85 10.71
C GLU A 58 11.92 8.40 11.23
N HIS A 59 11.15 7.44 10.72
CA HIS A 59 11.20 6.05 11.16
C HIS A 59 12.43 5.33 10.59
N GLU A 60 12.89 4.28 11.28
CA GLU A 60 13.92 3.39 10.74
C GLU A 60 13.36 2.59 9.54
N PRO A 61 14.03 2.58 8.37
CA PRO A 61 13.53 1.85 7.21
C PRO A 61 13.28 0.37 7.47
N SER A 62 14.13 -0.26 8.29
CA SER A 62 13.99 -1.67 8.69
C SER A 62 12.75 -1.92 9.54
N GLU A 63 12.36 -0.97 10.39
CA GLU A 63 11.15 -1.03 11.19
C GLU A 63 9.91 -1.01 10.29
N LEU A 64 9.83 -0.04 9.36
CA LEU A 64 8.73 0.05 8.41
C LEU A 64 8.58 -1.22 7.57
N VAL A 65 9.70 -1.77 7.06
CA VAL A 65 9.70 -3.04 6.30
C VAL A 65 9.26 -4.21 7.18
N GLY A 66 9.63 -4.23 8.47
CA GLY A 66 9.21 -5.25 9.43
C GLY A 66 7.69 -5.23 9.66
N ILE A 67 7.10 -4.04 9.82
CA ILE A 67 5.65 -3.86 9.96
C ILE A 67 4.94 -4.27 8.66
N PHE A 68 5.40 -3.77 7.51
CA PHE A 68 4.88 -4.15 6.20
C PHE A 68 4.86 -5.68 6.02
N ARG A 69 5.98 -6.35 6.30
CA ARG A 69 6.08 -7.81 6.19
C ARG A 69 5.06 -8.52 7.10
N THR A 70 4.92 -8.06 8.34
CA THR A 70 3.96 -8.64 9.29
C THR A 70 2.53 -8.52 8.78
N LEU A 71 2.13 -7.33 8.31
CA LEU A 71 0.81 -7.09 7.73
C LEU A 71 0.60 -7.90 6.46
N ARG A 72 1.62 -7.99 5.60
CA ARG A 72 1.58 -8.78 4.35
C ARG A 72 1.35 -10.26 4.62
N VAL A 73 2.06 -10.85 5.58
CA VAL A 73 1.85 -12.27 5.95
C VAL A 73 0.42 -12.47 6.46
N LEU A 74 -0.05 -11.58 7.32
CA LEU A 74 -1.42 -11.61 7.84
C LEU A 74 -2.45 -11.53 6.70
N ASN A 75 -2.29 -10.58 5.77
CA ASN A 75 -3.20 -10.38 4.65
C ASN A 75 -3.17 -11.55 3.65
N LEU A 76 -1.98 -12.05 3.30
CA LEU A 76 -1.84 -13.20 2.40
C LEU A 76 -2.44 -14.48 2.96
N SER A 77 -2.47 -14.65 4.28
CA SER A 77 -3.10 -15.80 4.92
C SER A 77 -4.60 -15.93 4.58
N VAL A 78 -5.26 -14.80 4.29
CA VAL A 78 -6.64 -14.74 3.83
C VAL A 78 -6.71 -14.96 2.32
N TRP A 79 -5.92 -14.21 1.54
CA TRP A 79 -5.93 -14.29 0.07
C TRP A 79 -5.70 -15.71 -0.47
N ILE A 80 -4.75 -16.46 0.12
CA ILE A 80 -4.38 -17.81 -0.36
C ILE A 80 -5.52 -18.84 -0.18
N ARG A 81 -6.49 -18.56 0.70
CA ARG A 81 -7.60 -19.47 1.01
C ARG A 81 -8.87 -19.14 0.24
N MET A 82 -8.88 -18.06 -0.55
CA MET A 82 -10.07 -17.61 -1.26
C MET A 82 -10.48 -18.57 -2.37
N SER A 83 -11.78 -18.81 -2.45
CA SER A 83 -12.39 -19.49 -3.58
C SER A 83 -12.56 -18.53 -4.78
N PRO A 84 -12.80 -19.06 -5.99
CA PRO A 84 -13.16 -18.23 -7.14
C PRO A 84 -14.42 -17.37 -6.93
N GLU A 85 -15.35 -17.82 -6.08
CA GLU A 85 -16.58 -17.09 -5.73
C GLU A 85 -16.28 -15.92 -4.77
N ASP A 86 -15.43 -16.15 -3.76
CA ASP A 86 -14.98 -15.06 -2.86
C ASP A 86 -14.36 -13.90 -3.65
N LEU A 87 -13.58 -14.22 -4.69
CA LEU A 87 -12.95 -13.21 -5.54
C LEU A 87 -13.95 -12.33 -6.33
N GLN A 88 -15.20 -12.78 -6.50
CA GLN A 88 -16.26 -11.97 -7.12
C GLN A 88 -16.96 -11.03 -6.15
N ARG A 89 -16.83 -11.24 -4.84
CA ARG A 89 -17.37 -10.31 -3.84
C ARG A 89 -16.80 -8.92 -4.04
N SER A 90 -17.65 -7.91 -3.87
CA SER A 90 -17.35 -6.52 -4.19
C SER A 90 -17.81 -5.58 -3.09
N GLY A 91 -17.10 -4.47 -2.93
CA GLY A 91 -17.54 -3.33 -2.14
C GLY A 91 -17.70 -2.09 -3.02
N GLN A 92 -18.36 -1.07 -2.50
CA GLN A 92 -18.64 0.17 -3.21
C GLN A 92 -17.63 1.26 -2.82
N HIS A 93 -16.61 1.49 -3.65
CA HIS A 93 -15.62 2.54 -3.43
C HIS A 93 -16.21 3.92 -3.74
N ASN A 94 -16.06 4.86 -2.80
CA ASN A 94 -16.61 6.21 -2.91
C ASN A 94 -16.12 6.98 -4.17
N GLU A 95 -14.89 6.72 -4.60
CA GLU A 95 -14.28 7.37 -5.78
C GLU A 95 -14.24 6.51 -7.05
N ARG A 96 -14.27 5.17 -6.94
CA ARG A 96 -13.98 4.25 -8.06
C ARG A 96 -15.15 3.40 -8.51
N GLY A 97 -16.26 3.40 -7.78
CA GLY A 97 -17.37 2.50 -8.09
C GLY A 97 -17.21 1.14 -7.39
N ALA A 98 -17.95 0.14 -7.89
CA ALA A 98 -17.82 -1.23 -7.43
C ALA A 98 -16.41 -1.77 -7.67
N GLU A 99 -15.80 -2.36 -6.64
CA GLU A 99 -14.46 -2.95 -6.70
C GLU A 99 -14.49 -4.36 -6.09
N SER A 100 -14.24 -5.37 -6.93
CA SER A 100 -14.18 -6.76 -6.49
C SER A 100 -12.84 -7.11 -5.85
N LEU A 101 -12.82 -8.17 -5.04
CA LEU A 101 -11.58 -8.72 -4.47
C LEU A 101 -10.58 -9.13 -5.57
N ALA A 102 -11.06 -9.66 -6.69
CA ALA A 102 -10.22 -9.96 -7.86
C ALA A 102 -9.56 -8.69 -8.45
N VAL A 103 -10.28 -7.58 -8.50
CA VAL A 103 -9.73 -6.29 -8.97
C VAL A 103 -8.74 -5.76 -7.94
N MET A 104 -9.11 -5.78 -6.65
CA MET A 104 -8.28 -5.28 -5.55
C MET A 104 -6.91 -5.97 -5.49
N VAL A 105 -6.83 -7.30 -5.59
CA VAL A 105 -5.55 -8.01 -5.52
C VAL A 105 -4.63 -7.66 -6.70
N ARG A 106 -5.19 -7.43 -7.90
CA ARG A 106 -4.42 -6.97 -9.07
C ARG A 106 -3.94 -5.53 -8.91
N LEU A 107 -4.79 -4.65 -8.37
CA LEU A 107 -4.42 -3.27 -8.06
C LEU A 107 -3.27 -3.21 -7.06
N LEU A 108 -3.34 -4.01 -5.99
CA LEU A 108 -2.26 -4.11 -4.99
C LEU A 108 -0.94 -4.60 -5.59
N ALA A 109 -0.98 -5.64 -6.42
CA ALA A 109 0.23 -6.15 -7.07
C ALA A 109 0.87 -5.10 -8.00
N GLY A 110 0.06 -4.38 -8.78
CA GLY A 110 0.54 -3.29 -9.64
C GLY A 110 1.09 -2.10 -8.83
N HIS A 111 0.42 -1.77 -7.72
CA HIS A 111 0.81 -0.71 -6.79
C HIS A 111 2.19 -0.97 -6.17
N ASP A 112 2.42 -2.18 -5.65
CA ASP A 112 3.70 -2.62 -5.11
C ASP A 112 4.83 -2.48 -6.14
N LEU A 113 4.62 -3.01 -7.36
CA LEU A 113 5.63 -2.98 -8.42
C LEU A 113 5.96 -1.54 -8.85
N SER A 114 4.95 -0.69 -8.98
CA SER A 114 5.12 0.72 -9.32
C SER A 114 5.96 1.45 -8.27
N HIS A 115 5.67 1.27 -6.99
CA HIS A 115 6.43 1.92 -5.92
C HIS A 115 7.83 1.33 -5.73
N LEU A 116 8.02 0.04 -5.94
CA LEU A 116 9.36 -0.56 -5.95
C LEU A 116 10.23 0.07 -7.04
N HIS A 117 9.69 0.22 -8.25
CA HIS A 117 10.38 0.89 -9.35
C HIS A 117 10.69 2.37 -9.02
N GLN A 118 9.73 3.07 -8.40
CA GLN A 118 9.92 4.45 -7.95
C GLN A 118 11.05 4.58 -6.92
N ILE A 119 11.07 3.69 -5.91
CA ILE A 119 12.13 3.63 -4.89
C ILE A 119 13.49 3.41 -5.56
N SER A 120 13.61 2.41 -6.44
CA SER A 120 14.88 2.12 -7.13
C SER A 120 15.39 3.32 -7.92
N ARG A 121 14.51 4.00 -8.66
CA ARG A 121 14.88 5.21 -9.41
C ARG A 121 15.35 6.34 -8.51
N TYR A 122 14.70 6.53 -7.36
CA TYR A 122 15.08 7.60 -6.43
C TYR A 122 16.40 7.32 -5.73
N ILE A 123 16.67 6.06 -5.38
CA ILE A 123 17.97 5.63 -4.86
C ILE A 123 19.08 5.91 -5.88
N GLN A 124 18.92 5.48 -7.13
CA GLN A 124 19.90 5.73 -8.21
C GLN A 124 20.14 7.24 -8.44
N ALA A 125 19.08 8.04 -8.41
CA ALA A 125 19.19 9.49 -8.57
C ALA A 125 19.90 10.19 -7.39
N LEU A 126 19.86 9.61 -6.19
CA LEU A 126 20.57 10.12 -5.02
C LEU A 126 22.04 9.68 -5.02
N GLU A 127 22.31 8.43 -5.40
CA GLU A 127 23.67 7.88 -5.49
C GLU A 127 24.49 8.55 -6.59
N SER A 128 23.88 8.89 -7.73
CA SER A 128 24.55 9.63 -8.81
C SER A 128 24.89 11.10 -8.49
N ARG A 129 24.44 11.62 -7.33
CA ARG A 129 24.74 12.98 -6.86
C ARG A 129 25.85 13.02 -5.80
N GLY A 130 26.21 11.87 -5.23
CA GLY A 130 27.27 11.73 -4.23
C GLY A 130 28.56 11.24 -4.86
#